data_AF-A0A7C9UYQ9-F1
#
_entry.id   AF-A0A7C9UYQ9-F1
#
_cell.length_a   1.000
_cell.length_b   1.000
_cell.length_c   1.000
_cell.angle_alpha   90.00
_cell.angle_beta   90.00
_cell.angle_gamma   90.00
#
_symmetry.space_group_name_H-M   'P 1'
#
loop_
_entity.id
_entity.type
_entity.pdbx_description
1 polymer ?
#
loop_
_entity_poly.entity_id
_entity_poly.type
_entity_poly.pdbx_seq_one_letter_code
_entity_poly.pdbx_strand_id
1 'polypeptide(L)'
;MSAETNCDTSACDDVIRIRIDAAMAVQDFNDLLAAQAAEGETCAPANPANRAVFRELAPFRLVEYSYVDDAVGTIDGAYLGFPDGSIYAVADEVPEAEVDSLVASDVADMAPVYLYLLLAEPRPSMTIGRFLDALAQHLGKPVVGVYRDAHGGMGAHVHGVDLANGDATRRARLDGAVVASVLEANRHLSRQRVLDRYAARSESPDGRAWAQLSYNYAPHVIEFASAADRNDFVDWTHTLCEWIYARWCSWEELGFSEILRPAEVAPAPKGEIQAVKLLPPAKSQGGRPWRAFGGTSAATAKHFVESEAAADEQAMSSSLAMAREYWTYCIQTIDSAEFMARKTAEAQARRQIKV
;
A
#
# COMPACT_ATOMS: atom_id res chain seq x y z
N MET A 1 -9.59 -28.44 28.22
CA MET A 1 -10.42 -28.67 27.03
C MET A 1 -11.16 -27.39 26.74
N SER A 2 -10.51 -26.48 26.02
CA SER A 2 -11.08 -25.24 25.51
C SER A 2 -12.04 -25.59 24.37
N ALA A 3 -13.27 -25.09 24.45
CA ALA A 3 -14.24 -25.19 23.38
C ALA A 3 -13.76 -24.34 22.20
N GLU A 4 -13.18 -24.98 21.20
CA GLU A 4 -13.08 -24.44 19.85
C GLU A 4 -14.52 -24.19 19.38
N THR A 5 -14.92 -22.93 19.49
CA THR A 5 -16.17 -22.46 18.89
C THR A 5 -15.92 -22.46 17.40
N ASN A 6 -16.26 -23.56 16.73
CA ASN A 6 -16.30 -23.63 15.27
C ASN A 6 -17.23 -22.50 14.79
N CYS A 7 -16.65 -21.40 14.30
CA CYS A 7 -17.37 -20.38 13.56
C CYS A 7 -18.04 -21.11 12.39
N ASP A 8 -19.35 -20.99 12.28
CA ASP A 8 -20.02 -21.32 11.02
C ASP A 8 -19.36 -20.45 9.95
N THR A 9 -18.65 -21.07 9.00
CA THR A 9 -17.84 -20.36 7.98
C THR A 9 -18.63 -19.32 7.18
N SER A 10 -19.96 -19.37 7.24
CA SER A 10 -20.86 -18.38 6.65
C SER A 10 -20.84 -17.01 7.33
N ALA A 11 -20.52 -16.93 8.63
CA ALA A 11 -20.54 -15.71 9.47
C ALA A 11 -19.15 -15.14 9.80
N CYS A 12 -18.12 -15.63 9.11
CA CYS A 12 -16.74 -15.16 9.19
C CYS A 12 -16.37 -14.47 7.86
N ASP A 13 -15.54 -13.42 7.90
CA ASP A 13 -15.13 -12.66 6.71
C ASP A 13 -13.60 -12.57 6.62
N ASP A 14 -13.07 -12.65 5.41
CA ASP A 14 -11.63 -12.54 5.10
C ASP A 14 -11.28 -11.20 4.41
N VAL A 15 -12.28 -10.36 4.16
CA VAL A 15 -12.10 -9.01 3.62
C VAL A 15 -12.90 -8.00 4.43
N ILE A 16 -12.22 -7.01 5.00
CA ILE A 16 -12.88 -5.85 5.61
C ILE A 16 -12.86 -4.71 4.60
N ARG A 17 -14.02 -4.17 4.21
CA ARG A 17 -14.10 -2.97 3.37
C ARG A 17 -14.45 -1.75 4.21
N ILE A 18 -13.59 -0.77 4.29
CA ILE A 18 -13.85 0.53 4.93
C ILE A 18 -14.23 1.54 3.85
N ARG A 19 -15.35 2.26 4.04
CA ARG A 19 -15.77 3.35 3.15
C ARG A 19 -15.14 4.66 3.63
N ILE A 20 -14.40 5.32 2.73
CA ILE A 20 -13.84 6.65 2.93
C ILE A 20 -14.64 7.62 2.06
N ASP A 21 -15.38 8.51 2.71
CA ASP A 21 -16.21 9.50 2.04
C ASP A 21 -15.36 10.69 1.59
N ALA A 22 -14.93 10.67 0.33
CA ALA A 22 -14.09 11.74 -0.22
C ALA A 22 -14.80 13.10 -0.24
N ALA A 23 -16.12 13.11 -0.52
CA ALA A 23 -16.94 14.32 -0.47
C ALA A 23 -16.92 14.96 0.93
N MET A 24 -17.15 14.14 1.98
CA MET A 24 -17.09 14.62 3.36
C MET A 24 -15.70 15.14 3.73
N ALA A 25 -14.63 14.42 3.33
CA ALA A 25 -13.26 14.84 3.62
C ALA A 25 -12.92 16.19 2.97
N VAL A 26 -13.34 16.39 1.72
CA VAL A 26 -13.16 17.66 1.00
C VAL A 26 -13.97 18.78 1.66
N GLN A 27 -15.22 18.51 2.03
CA GLN A 27 -16.07 19.52 2.69
C GLN A 27 -15.50 19.93 4.05
N ASP A 28 -15.15 18.97 4.91
CA ASP A 28 -14.60 19.25 6.23
C ASP A 28 -13.28 20.03 6.14
N PHE A 29 -12.47 19.80 5.10
CA PHE A 29 -11.26 20.57 4.84
C PHE A 29 -11.54 21.97 4.33
N ASN A 30 -12.53 22.15 3.45
CA ASN A 30 -12.95 23.47 2.98
C ASN A 30 -13.52 24.32 4.13
N ASP A 31 -14.28 23.71 5.04
CA ASP A 31 -14.81 24.39 6.22
C ASP A 31 -13.67 24.84 7.16
N LEU A 32 -12.64 24.00 7.33
CA LEU A 32 -11.43 24.35 8.07
C LEU A 32 -10.69 25.53 7.43
N LEU A 33 -10.49 25.50 6.11
CA LEU A 33 -9.83 26.60 5.38
C LEU A 33 -10.63 27.90 5.49
N ALA A 34 -11.96 27.83 5.45
CA ALA A 34 -12.83 29.00 5.63
C ALA A 34 -12.72 29.59 7.03
N ALA A 35 -12.64 28.74 8.07
CA ALA A 35 -12.41 29.19 9.44
C ALA A 35 -11.03 29.86 9.60
N GLN A 36 -9.98 29.26 9.05
CA GLN A 36 -8.62 29.83 9.05
C GLN A 36 -8.55 31.17 8.32
N ALA A 37 -9.25 31.30 7.19
CA ALA A 37 -9.37 32.55 6.47
C ALA A 37 -10.07 33.65 7.29
N ALA A 38 -11.10 33.29 8.07
CA ALA A 38 -11.77 34.20 8.98
C ALA A 38 -10.87 34.66 10.15
N GLU A 39 -9.89 33.83 10.55
CA GLU A 39 -8.88 34.14 11.55
C GLU A 39 -7.67 34.92 10.99
N GLY A 40 -7.62 35.18 9.68
CA GLY A 40 -6.61 36.00 9.02
C GLY A 40 -5.48 35.23 8.32
N GLU A 41 -5.56 33.91 8.24
CA GLU A 41 -4.64 33.10 7.41
C GLU A 41 -5.07 33.15 5.93
N THR A 42 -4.22 33.66 5.03
CA THR A 42 -4.65 34.01 3.66
C THR A 42 -4.20 33.05 2.56
N CYS A 43 -3.40 32.03 2.88
CA CYS A 43 -2.86 31.11 1.88
C CYS A 43 -3.53 29.74 1.95
N ALA A 44 -4.58 29.57 1.16
CA ALA A 44 -5.10 28.23 0.84
C ALA A 44 -4.09 27.46 -0.06
N PRO A 45 -4.04 26.12 0.05
CA PRO A 45 -3.23 25.31 -0.87
C PRO A 45 -3.74 25.42 -2.31
N ALA A 46 -2.87 25.19 -3.29
CA ALA A 46 -3.18 25.33 -4.73
C ALA A 46 -4.31 24.40 -5.20
N ASN A 47 -4.45 23.21 -4.62
CA ASN A 47 -5.55 22.28 -4.86
C ASN A 47 -6.09 21.74 -3.53
N PRO A 48 -7.04 22.45 -2.88
CA PRO A 48 -7.58 22.07 -1.58
C PRO A 48 -8.26 20.70 -1.57
N ALA A 49 -9.02 20.37 -2.62
CA ALA A 49 -9.76 19.11 -2.69
C ALA A 49 -8.81 17.91 -2.80
N ASN A 50 -7.82 17.96 -3.70
CA ASN A 50 -6.78 16.94 -3.81
C ASN A 50 -6.03 16.77 -2.47
N ARG A 51 -5.65 17.88 -1.84
CA ARG A 51 -4.97 17.86 -0.54
C ARG A 51 -5.82 17.24 0.57
N ALA A 52 -7.12 17.51 0.58
CA ALA A 52 -8.06 16.92 1.54
C ALA A 52 -8.09 15.39 1.41
N VAL A 53 -8.18 14.87 0.17
CA VAL A 53 -8.18 13.42 -0.09
C VAL A 53 -6.86 12.79 0.36
N PHE A 54 -5.71 13.34 -0.01
CA PHE A 54 -4.42 12.79 0.46
C PHE A 54 -4.27 12.83 1.98
N ARG A 55 -4.73 13.91 2.62
CA ARG A 55 -4.74 14.01 4.09
C ARG A 55 -5.63 12.94 4.71
N GLU A 56 -6.78 12.66 4.10
CA GLU A 56 -7.74 11.66 4.56
C GLU A 56 -7.21 10.22 4.42
N LEU A 57 -6.47 9.94 3.34
CA LEU A 57 -5.88 8.63 3.07
C LEU A 57 -4.59 8.35 3.87
N ALA A 58 -3.82 9.39 4.21
CA ALA A 58 -2.51 9.24 4.85
C ALA A 58 -2.48 8.35 6.11
N PRO A 59 -3.46 8.41 7.04
CA PRO A 59 -3.45 7.57 8.23
C PRO A 59 -3.58 6.06 7.95
N PHE A 60 -4.12 5.69 6.79
CA PHE A 60 -4.34 4.28 6.43
C PHE A 60 -3.12 3.60 5.82
N ARG A 61 -2.03 4.34 5.57
CA ARG A 61 -0.79 3.80 4.97
C ARG A 61 -0.14 2.67 5.79
N LEU A 62 -0.39 2.62 7.09
CA LEU A 62 0.22 1.64 8.00
C LEU A 62 -0.78 0.58 8.49
N VAL A 63 -2.02 0.60 8.02
CA VAL A 63 -3.08 -0.27 8.57
C VAL A 63 -2.81 -1.77 8.37
N GLU A 64 -1.95 -2.13 7.40
CA GLU A 64 -1.55 -3.51 7.13
C GLU A 64 -0.69 -4.16 8.22
N TYR A 65 -0.07 -3.36 9.11
CA TYR A 65 0.83 -3.90 10.15
C TYR A 65 0.09 -4.39 11.41
N SER A 66 -1.24 -4.44 11.41
CA SER A 66 -2.10 -4.86 12.54
C SER A 66 -1.79 -4.19 13.89
N TYR A 67 -1.00 -3.12 13.93
CA TYR A 67 -0.46 -2.50 15.15
C TYR A 67 -1.51 -1.90 16.10
N VAL A 68 -2.77 -1.88 15.66
CA VAL A 68 -3.90 -1.27 16.35
C VAL A 68 -4.63 -2.26 17.25
N ASP A 69 -4.77 -3.53 16.83
CA ASP A 69 -5.37 -4.61 17.61
C ASP A 69 -4.94 -5.98 17.04
N ASP A 70 -4.09 -6.70 17.79
CA ASP A 70 -3.57 -8.01 17.41
C ASP A 70 -4.67 -9.09 17.29
N ALA A 71 -5.86 -8.86 17.85
CA ALA A 71 -6.94 -9.86 17.88
C ALA A 71 -7.52 -10.16 16.49
N VAL A 72 -7.38 -9.25 15.51
CA VAL A 72 -7.78 -9.51 14.12
C VAL A 72 -6.82 -10.48 13.43
N GLY A 73 -5.62 -10.67 13.98
CA GLY A 73 -4.55 -11.47 13.42
C GLY A 73 -3.81 -10.76 12.29
N THR A 74 -3.11 -11.54 11.46
CA THR A 74 -2.31 -11.03 10.35
C THR A 74 -3.20 -10.50 9.23
N ILE A 75 -2.90 -9.29 8.77
CA ILE A 75 -3.42 -8.71 7.53
C ILE A 75 -2.42 -9.03 6.42
N ASP A 76 -2.86 -9.69 5.36
CA ASP A 76 -2.03 -10.06 4.21
C ASP A 76 -1.79 -8.89 3.26
N GLY A 77 -2.61 -7.86 3.34
CA GLY A 77 -2.41 -6.61 2.63
C GLY A 77 -3.61 -5.68 2.77
N ALA A 78 -3.34 -4.39 2.57
CA ALA A 78 -4.35 -3.36 2.57
C ALA A 78 -4.32 -2.60 1.23
N TYR A 79 -5.49 -2.37 0.65
CA TYR A 79 -5.62 -1.86 -0.70
C TYR A 79 -6.66 -0.74 -0.81
N LEU A 80 -6.32 0.35 -1.49
CA LEU A 80 -7.24 1.44 -1.84
C LEU A 80 -7.89 1.16 -3.20
N GLY A 81 -9.21 1.18 -3.24
CA GLY A 81 -10.00 1.07 -4.45
C GLY A 81 -10.72 2.36 -4.81
N PHE A 82 -10.54 2.77 -6.07
CA PHE A 82 -11.12 3.98 -6.63
C PHE A 82 -12.41 3.69 -7.41
N PRO A 83 -13.24 4.72 -7.68
CA PRO A 83 -14.53 4.57 -8.37
C PRO A 83 -14.43 3.98 -9.78
N ASP A 84 -13.33 4.22 -10.48
CA ASP A 84 -13.02 3.67 -11.81
C ASP A 84 -12.70 2.16 -11.77
N GLY A 85 -12.57 1.60 -10.56
CA GLY A 85 -12.26 0.20 -10.30
C GLY A 85 -10.78 -0.10 -10.11
N SER A 86 -9.91 0.90 -10.22
CA SER A 86 -8.47 0.74 -9.97
C SER A 86 -8.18 0.45 -8.50
N ILE A 87 -7.11 -0.31 -8.25
CA ILE A 87 -6.69 -0.77 -6.93
C ILE A 87 -5.19 -0.47 -6.73
N TYR A 88 -4.84 0.05 -5.56
CA TYR A 88 -3.49 0.41 -5.12
C TYR A 88 -3.21 -0.24 -3.78
N ALA A 89 -2.00 -0.72 -3.49
CA ALA A 89 -1.68 -1.06 -2.11
C ALA A 89 -1.61 0.24 -1.28
N VAL A 90 -1.92 0.18 0.02
CA VAL A 90 -1.81 1.38 0.89
C VAL A 90 -0.37 1.84 1.09
N ALA A 91 0.58 0.91 0.97
CA ALA A 91 2.01 1.18 0.99
C ALA A 91 2.47 1.93 -0.28
N ASP A 92 1.78 1.71 -1.40
CA ASP A 92 2.12 2.36 -2.66
C ASP A 92 1.86 3.87 -2.61
N GLU A 93 2.62 4.61 -3.41
CA GLU A 93 2.23 5.97 -3.76
C GLU A 93 1.01 5.96 -4.70
N VAL A 94 -0.13 6.44 -4.20
CA VAL A 94 -1.31 6.70 -5.03
C VAL A 94 -0.97 7.81 -6.03
N PRO A 95 -1.06 7.56 -7.35
CA PRO A 95 -0.73 8.57 -8.34
C PRO A 95 -1.64 9.80 -8.22
N GLU A 96 -1.04 10.98 -8.31
CA GLU A 96 -1.78 12.25 -8.24
C GLU A 96 -2.90 12.34 -9.28
N ALA A 97 -2.69 11.81 -10.49
CA ALA A 97 -3.69 11.79 -11.56
C ALA A 97 -4.99 11.05 -11.19
N GLU A 98 -4.92 10.06 -10.30
CA GLU A 98 -6.09 9.30 -9.84
C GLU A 98 -6.91 10.11 -8.86
N VAL A 99 -6.23 10.81 -7.94
CA VAL A 99 -6.88 11.74 -7.01
C VAL A 99 -7.43 12.95 -7.77
N ASP A 100 -6.71 13.48 -8.75
CA ASP A 100 -7.19 14.56 -9.61
C ASP A 100 -8.43 14.17 -10.39
N SER A 101 -8.48 12.93 -10.92
CA SER A 101 -9.66 12.41 -11.61
C SER A 101 -10.85 12.27 -10.65
N LEU A 102 -10.61 11.86 -9.40
CA LEU A 102 -11.63 11.78 -8.36
C LEU A 102 -12.20 13.18 -8.01
N VAL A 103 -11.33 14.17 -7.81
CA VAL A 103 -11.73 15.53 -7.40
C VAL A 103 -12.16 16.44 -8.55
N ALA A 104 -12.06 15.98 -9.80
CA ALA A 104 -12.59 16.69 -10.97
C ALA A 104 -14.12 16.73 -11.02
N SER A 105 -14.81 15.89 -10.23
CA SER A 105 -16.26 15.88 -10.10
C SER A 105 -16.74 16.91 -9.07
N ASP A 106 -17.99 17.36 -9.17
CA ASP A 106 -18.61 18.21 -8.15
C ASP A 106 -18.57 17.50 -6.78
N VAL A 107 -18.27 18.25 -5.71
CA VAL A 107 -18.11 17.69 -4.36
C VAL A 107 -19.35 16.90 -3.92
N ALA A 108 -20.55 17.37 -4.30
CA ALA A 108 -21.81 16.70 -3.97
C ALA A 108 -21.97 15.31 -4.62
N ASP A 109 -21.33 15.09 -5.77
CA ASP A 109 -21.40 13.86 -6.57
C ASP A 109 -20.11 13.03 -6.47
N MET A 110 -19.16 13.44 -5.63
CA MET A 110 -17.87 12.77 -5.50
C MET A 110 -18.04 11.37 -4.92
N ALA A 111 -17.56 10.37 -5.67
CA ALA A 111 -17.67 8.98 -5.27
C ALA A 111 -16.72 8.65 -4.09
N PRO A 112 -17.05 7.65 -3.25
CA PRO A 112 -16.18 7.24 -2.16
C PRO A 112 -14.94 6.51 -2.65
N VAL A 113 -13.91 6.51 -1.82
CA VAL A 113 -12.76 5.60 -1.93
C VAL A 113 -12.99 4.45 -0.94
N TYR A 114 -12.58 3.24 -1.29
CA TYR A 114 -12.69 2.09 -0.38
C TYR A 114 -11.32 1.60 0.02
N LEU A 115 -11.15 1.27 1.30
CA LEU A 115 -10.00 0.54 1.80
C LEU A 115 -10.41 -0.93 2.01
N TYR A 116 -9.70 -1.86 1.39
CA TYR A 116 -9.88 -3.29 1.51
C TYR A 116 -8.74 -3.87 2.33
N LEU A 117 -9.04 -4.44 3.50
CA LEU A 117 -8.10 -5.17 4.33
C LEU A 117 -8.29 -6.66 4.08
N LEU A 118 -7.27 -7.35 3.57
CA LEU A 118 -7.30 -8.79 3.33
C LEU A 118 -6.73 -9.50 4.55
N LEU A 119 -7.55 -10.29 5.24
CA LEU A 119 -7.12 -11.03 6.42
C LEU A 119 -6.49 -12.37 6.02
N ALA A 120 -5.45 -12.80 6.73
CA ALA A 120 -4.82 -14.11 6.51
C ALA A 120 -5.79 -15.28 6.74
N GLU A 121 -6.72 -15.09 7.67
CA GLU A 121 -7.76 -16.06 8.01
C GLU A 121 -9.11 -15.35 8.16
N PRO A 122 -10.23 -16.00 7.81
CA PRO A 122 -11.55 -15.46 8.09
C PRO A 122 -11.75 -15.19 9.58
N ARG A 123 -12.28 -14.01 9.92
CA ARG A 123 -12.56 -13.60 11.31
C ARG A 123 -14.05 -13.36 11.54
N PRO A 124 -14.56 -13.63 12.76
CA PRO A 124 -15.95 -13.36 13.08
C PRO A 124 -16.23 -11.86 13.19
N SER A 125 -17.47 -11.47 12.89
CA SER A 125 -17.95 -10.08 12.90
C SER A 125 -17.61 -9.30 14.18
N MET A 126 -17.66 -9.95 15.35
CA MET A 126 -17.31 -9.34 16.63
C MET A 126 -15.83 -8.95 16.72
N THR A 127 -14.92 -9.78 16.19
CA THR A 127 -13.47 -9.49 16.18
C THR A 127 -13.17 -8.36 15.21
N ILE A 128 -13.76 -8.39 14.01
CA ILE A 128 -13.64 -7.31 13.03
C ILE A 128 -14.15 -5.99 13.61
N GLY A 129 -15.31 -6.01 14.29
CA GLY A 129 -15.88 -4.81 14.90
C GLY A 129 -14.99 -4.20 15.97
N ARG A 130 -14.36 -5.01 16.84
CA ARG A 130 -13.41 -4.52 17.86
C ARG A 130 -12.17 -3.89 17.23
N PHE A 131 -11.62 -4.53 16.21
CA PHE A 131 -10.49 -3.97 15.45
C PHE A 131 -10.85 -2.62 14.84
N LEU A 132 -12.04 -2.49 14.24
CA LEU A 132 -12.51 -1.24 13.66
C LEU A 132 -12.80 -0.15 14.70
N ASP A 133 -13.26 -0.50 15.90
CA ASP A 133 -13.40 0.45 17.01
C ASP A 133 -12.04 0.95 17.48
N ALA A 134 -11.05 0.06 17.61
CA ALA A 134 -9.68 0.42 17.95
C ALA A 134 -9.05 1.29 16.85
N LEU A 135 -9.27 0.97 15.57
CA LEU A 135 -8.83 1.78 14.44
C LEU A 135 -9.47 3.16 14.45
N ALA A 136 -10.78 3.25 14.65
CA ALA A 136 -11.48 4.53 14.73
C ALA A 136 -10.97 5.39 15.91
N GLN A 137 -10.69 4.76 17.06
CA GLN A 137 -10.10 5.45 18.20
C GLN A 137 -8.68 5.94 17.91
N HIS A 138 -7.85 5.11 17.25
CA HIS A 138 -6.51 5.48 16.84
C HIS A 138 -6.50 6.65 15.84
N LEU A 139 -7.41 6.60 14.86
CA LEU A 139 -7.59 7.67 13.87
C LEU A 139 -8.23 8.94 14.46
N GLY A 140 -8.81 8.86 15.66
CA GLY A 140 -9.56 9.95 16.28
C GLY A 140 -10.84 10.33 15.53
N LYS A 141 -11.39 9.45 14.70
CA LYS A 141 -12.60 9.70 13.90
C LYS A 141 -13.41 8.42 13.66
N PRO A 142 -14.74 8.54 13.43
CA PRO A 142 -15.57 7.39 13.11
C PRO A 142 -15.15 6.71 11.79
N VAL A 143 -15.33 5.40 11.72
CA VAL A 143 -15.05 4.58 10.54
C VAL A 143 -16.31 3.81 10.15
N VAL A 144 -16.60 3.72 8.84
CA VAL A 144 -17.70 2.90 8.32
C VAL A 144 -17.14 1.63 7.71
N GLY A 145 -17.27 0.52 8.43
CA GLY A 145 -16.85 -0.81 8.00
C GLY A 145 -17.97 -1.57 7.32
N VAL A 146 -17.64 -2.36 6.30
CA VAL A 146 -18.54 -3.25 5.58
C VAL A 146 -17.93 -4.65 5.56
N TYR A 147 -18.59 -5.57 6.24
CA TYR A 147 -18.15 -6.95 6.45
C TYR A 147 -19.37 -7.84 6.74
N ARG A 148 -19.18 -9.16 6.74
CA ARG A 148 -20.25 -10.12 7.08
C ARG A 148 -20.67 -9.99 8.54
N ASP A 149 -21.96 -9.86 8.78
CA ASP A 149 -22.55 -9.81 10.11
C ASP A 149 -22.66 -11.22 10.73
N ALA A 150 -23.18 -11.29 11.97
CA ALA A 150 -23.38 -12.55 12.68
C ALA A 150 -24.39 -13.50 12.00
N HIS A 151 -25.16 -13.02 11.02
CA HIS A 151 -26.10 -13.81 10.21
C HIS A 151 -25.50 -14.22 8.85
N GLY A 152 -24.24 -13.87 8.58
CA GLY A 152 -23.54 -14.12 7.32
C GLY A 152 -23.93 -13.20 6.17
N GLY A 153 -24.76 -12.17 6.44
CA GLY A 153 -25.12 -11.14 5.47
C GLY A 153 -24.09 -10.01 5.45
N MET A 154 -23.87 -9.38 4.31
CA MET A 154 -23.02 -8.18 4.26
C MET A 154 -23.74 -7.00 4.94
N GLY A 155 -23.16 -6.51 6.03
CA GLY A 155 -23.64 -5.36 6.79
C GLY A 155 -22.69 -4.18 6.71
N ALA A 156 -23.20 -2.96 6.92
CA ALA A 156 -22.39 -1.76 7.11
C ALA A 156 -22.58 -1.23 8.53
N HIS A 157 -21.47 -0.92 9.20
CA HIS A 157 -21.43 -0.61 10.63
C HIS A 157 -20.54 0.61 10.89
N VAL A 158 -20.97 1.48 11.79
CA VAL A 158 -20.19 2.64 12.25
C VAL A 158 -19.43 2.26 13.52
N HIS A 159 -18.15 2.59 13.54
CA HIS A 159 -17.21 2.33 14.64
C HIS A 159 -16.58 3.63 15.13
N GLY A 160 -16.18 3.68 16.41
CA GLY A 160 -15.44 4.80 17.00
C GLY A 160 -16.21 5.73 17.97
N VAL A 161 -15.47 6.67 18.56
CA VAL A 161 -15.85 7.36 19.80
C VAL A 161 -16.81 8.56 19.56
N ASP A 162 -17.85 8.59 20.40
CA ASP A 162 -18.79 9.68 20.68
C ASP A 162 -19.77 10.12 19.58
N LEU A 163 -20.55 9.17 19.07
CA LEU A 163 -21.76 9.47 18.29
C LEU A 163 -22.83 10.25 19.10
N ALA A 164 -22.72 10.25 20.44
CA ALA A 164 -23.69 10.85 21.34
C ALA A 164 -23.45 12.36 21.57
N ASN A 165 -22.19 12.82 21.53
CA ASN A 165 -21.83 14.24 21.67
C ASN A 165 -21.46 14.93 20.34
N GLY A 166 -21.57 14.23 19.21
CA GLY A 166 -21.30 14.79 17.89
C GLY A 166 -22.36 15.81 17.44
N ASP A 167 -21.93 16.81 16.65
CA ASP A 167 -22.84 17.71 15.93
C ASP A 167 -23.89 16.88 15.13
N ALA A 168 -25.16 17.24 15.26
CA ALA A 168 -26.28 16.57 14.58
C ALA A 168 -26.07 16.47 13.06
N THR A 169 -25.39 17.47 12.48
CA THR A 169 -25.03 17.49 11.06
C THR A 169 -24.02 16.39 10.71
N ARG A 170 -23.04 16.14 11.58
CA ARG A 170 -22.04 15.07 11.38
C ARG A 170 -22.68 13.70 11.56
N ARG A 171 -23.60 13.55 12.50
CA ARG A 171 -24.35 12.30 12.70
C ARG A 171 -25.21 11.95 11.50
N ALA A 172 -25.98 12.91 10.97
CA ALA A 172 -26.82 12.70 9.79
C ALA A 172 -25.99 12.28 8.56
N ARG A 173 -24.79 12.86 8.38
CA ARG A 173 -23.86 12.47 7.32
C ARG A 173 -23.36 11.03 7.48
N LEU A 174 -23.00 10.62 8.70
CA LEU A 174 -22.58 9.23 8.98
C LEU A 174 -23.71 8.23 8.76
N ASP A 175 -24.93 8.54 9.19
CA ASP A 175 -26.09 7.67 8.97
C ASP A 175 -26.38 7.53 7.45
N GLY A 176 -26.26 8.62 6.68
CA GLY A 176 -26.32 8.59 5.22
C GLY A 176 -25.24 7.71 4.59
N ALA A 177 -24.00 7.80 5.09
CA ALA A 177 -22.89 6.98 4.63
C ALA A 177 -23.10 5.47 4.90
N VAL A 178 -23.73 5.10 6.01
CA VAL A 178 -24.12 3.72 6.30
C VAL A 178 -25.15 3.23 5.30
N VAL A 179 -26.21 4.00 5.07
CA VAL A 179 -27.26 3.64 4.10
C VAL A 179 -26.66 3.45 2.70
N ALA A 180 -25.81 4.37 2.25
CA ALA A 180 -25.09 4.25 0.99
C ALA A 180 -24.22 2.97 0.95
N SER A 181 -23.47 2.70 2.02
CA SER A 181 -22.60 1.52 2.13
C SER A 181 -23.36 0.20 2.03
N VAL A 182 -24.58 0.13 2.58
CA VAL A 182 -25.46 -1.05 2.47
C VAL A 182 -25.93 -1.22 1.02
N LEU A 183 -26.33 -0.15 0.34
CA LEU A 183 -26.70 -0.21 -1.08
C LEU A 183 -25.51 -0.63 -1.96
N GLU A 184 -24.31 -0.23 -1.57
CA GLU A 184 -23.04 -0.59 -2.18
C GLU A 184 -22.50 -1.94 -1.71
N ALA A 185 -23.18 -2.68 -0.82
CA ALA A 185 -22.70 -3.95 -0.30
C ALA A 185 -22.53 -5.00 -1.41
N ASN A 186 -23.34 -4.93 -2.47
CA ASN A 186 -23.18 -5.74 -3.68
C ASN A 186 -21.87 -5.45 -4.45
N ARG A 187 -21.18 -4.34 -4.15
CA ARG A 187 -19.86 -3.98 -4.68
C ARG A 187 -18.71 -4.42 -3.78
N HIS A 188 -18.99 -5.15 -2.70
CA HIS A 188 -17.95 -5.76 -1.89
C HIS A 188 -17.18 -6.77 -2.76
N LEU A 189 -15.86 -6.62 -2.80
CA LEU A 189 -14.99 -7.45 -3.61
C LEU A 189 -14.53 -8.62 -2.75
N SER A 190 -14.58 -9.83 -3.31
CA SER A 190 -13.90 -10.96 -2.68
C SER A 190 -12.39 -10.72 -2.67
N ARG A 191 -11.69 -11.39 -1.75
CA ARG A 191 -10.23 -11.37 -1.66
C ARG A 191 -9.56 -11.57 -3.03
N GLN A 192 -9.97 -12.60 -3.76
CA GLN A 192 -9.44 -12.90 -5.09
C GLN A 192 -9.67 -11.75 -6.09
N ARG A 193 -10.85 -11.10 -6.07
CA ARG A 193 -11.13 -9.98 -6.98
C ARG A 193 -10.29 -8.74 -6.68
N VAL A 194 -9.98 -8.47 -5.41
CA VAL A 194 -9.07 -7.38 -5.04
C VAL A 194 -7.68 -7.66 -5.63
N LEU A 195 -7.17 -8.88 -5.39
CA LEU A 195 -5.87 -9.32 -5.90
C LEU A 195 -5.82 -9.33 -7.43
N ASP A 196 -6.87 -9.82 -8.11
CA ASP A 196 -6.95 -9.85 -9.57
C ASP A 196 -6.93 -8.43 -10.17
N ARG A 197 -7.65 -7.48 -9.57
CA ARG A 197 -7.67 -6.08 -10.03
C ARG A 197 -6.32 -5.39 -9.81
N TYR A 198 -5.70 -5.64 -8.66
CA TYR A 198 -4.36 -5.16 -8.38
C TYR A 198 -3.32 -5.75 -9.35
N ALA A 199 -3.41 -7.06 -9.63
CA ALA A 199 -2.59 -7.74 -10.62
C ALA A 199 -2.81 -7.19 -12.03
N ALA A 200 -4.05 -6.99 -12.47
CA ALA A 200 -4.37 -6.48 -13.80
C ALA A 200 -3.77 -5.09 -14.11
N ARG A 201 -3.47 -4.29 -13.08
CA ARG A 201 -2.79 -2.99 -13.23
C ARG A 201 -1.27 -3.15 -13.31
N SER A 202 -0.73 -4.11 -12.59
CA SER A 202 0.70 -4.31 -12.36
C SER A 202 1.31 -5.43 -13.20
N GLU A 203 0.52 -6.03 -14.08
CA GLU A 203 0.88 -7.14 -14.95
C GLU A 203 0.41 -6.90 -16.40
N SER A 204 1.27 -7.27 -17.32
CA SER A 204 1.05 -7.25 -18.75
C SER A 204 0.17 -8.43 -19.15
N PRO A 205 -0.59 -8.33 -20.26
CA PRO A 205 -1.26 -9.50 -20.86
C PRO A 205 -0.30 -10.66 -21.21
N ASP A 206 0.99 -10.38 -21.42
CA ASP A 206 2.02 -11.39 -21.67
C ASP A 206 2.64 -11.99 -20.40
N GLY A 207 2.11 -11.66 -19.22
CA GLY A 207 2.52 -12.19 -17.91
C GLY A 207 3.68 -11.46 -17.25
N ARG A 208 4.29 -10.48 -17.93
CA ARG A 208 5.33 -9.63 -17.32
C ARG A 208 4.75 -8.75 -16.22
N ALA A 209 5.57 -8.43 -15.23
CA ALA A 209 5.16 -7.64 -14.08
C ALA A 209 6.17 -6.54 -13.78
N TRP A 210 5.74 -5.45 -13.13
CA TRP A 210 6.61 -4.32 -12.87
C TRP A 210 6.67 -3.92 -11.40
N ALA A 211 7.85 -3.48 -10.96
CA ALA A 211 8.05 -2.81 -9.68
C ALA A 211 8.68 -1.44 -9.92
N GLN A 212 8.55 -0.53 -8.96
CA GLN A 212 9.24 0.74 -8.95
C GLN A 212 10.27 0.72 -7.84
N LEU A 213 11.52 1.00 -8.19
CA LEU A 213 12.61 1.22 -7.24
C LEU A 213 13.03 2.68 -7.31
N SER A 214 13.12 3.36 -6.18
CA SER A 214 13.69 4.71 -6.15
C SER A 214 15.21 4.61 -5.98
N TYR A 215 15.97 5.15 -6.94
CA TYR A 215 17.43 5.22 -6.90
C TYR A 215 17.94 6.57 -7.45
N ASN A 216 18.89 7.19 -6.77
CA ASN A 216 19.36 8.57 -6.96
C ASN A 216 18.22 9.61 -6.93
N TYR A 217 17.26 9.44 -6.01
CA TYR A 217 16.03 10.25 -5.92
C TYR A 217 15.16 10.22 -7.19
N ALA A 218 15.37 9.26 -8.09
CA ALA A 218 14.58 9.06 -9.29
C ALA A 218 13.85 7.70 -9.23
N PRO A 219 12.57 7.63 -9.66
CA PRO A 219 11.87 6.36 -9.78
C PRO A 219 12.35 5.60 -11.03
N HIS A 220 12.67 4.33 -10.86
CA HIS A 220 13.04 3.40 -11.93
C HIS A 220 12.01 2.29 -12.03
N VAL A 221 11.47 2.08 -13.21
CA VAL A 221 10.55 0.96 -13.47
C VAL A 221 11.36 -0.29 -13.78
N ILE A 222 11.15 -1.34 -13.01
CA ILE A 222 11.80 -2.63 -13.14
C ILE A 222 10.83 -3.62 -13.77
N GLU A 223 11.28 -4.36 -14.78
CA GLU A 223 10.54 -5.42 -15.46
C GLU A 223 10.97 -6.81 -14.96
N PHE A 224 9.98 -7.61 -14.59
CA PHE A 224 10.12 -9.02 -14.22
C PHE A 224 9.34 -9.92 -15.17
N ALA A 225 9.76 -11.18 -15.27
CA ALA A 225 9.14 -12.16 -16.15
C ALA A 225 7.75 -12.65 -15.66
N SER A 226 7.45 -12.44 -14.37
CA SER A 226 6.19 -12.85 -13.75
C SER A 226 5.87 -12.03 -12.50
N ALA A 227 4.60 -12.03 -12.11
CA ALA A 227 4.12 -11.52 -10.83
C ALA A 227 4.89 -12.06 -9.62
N ALA A 228 5.17 -13.35 -9.62
CA ALA A 228 5.89 -14.02 -8.55
C ALA A 228 7.34 -13.52 -8.43
N ASP A 229 8.01 -13.29 -9.56
CA ASP A 229 9.37 -12.74 -9.60
C ASP A 229 9.39 -11.29 -9.10
N ARG A 230 8.40 -10.47 -9.50
CA ARG A 230 8.24 -9.10 -8.99
C ARG A 230 8.03 -9.11 -7.48
N ASN A 231 7.11 -9.93 -6.98
CA ASN A 231 6.79 -9.99 -5.56
C ASN A 231 8.01 -10.45 -4.74
N ASP A 232 8.76 -11.44 -5.23
CA ASP A 232 10.02 -11.89 -4.60
C ASP A 232 11.04 -10.75 -4.46
N PHE A 233 11.14 -9.86 -5.46
CA PHE A 233 11.97 -8.66 -5.38
C PHE A 233 11.43 -7.62 -4.39
N VAL A 234 10.14 -7.31 -4.44
CA VAL A 234 9.47 -6.38 -3.51
C VAL A 234 9.68 -6.84 -2.07
N ASP A 235 9.36 -8.09 -1.75
CA ASP A 235 9.52 -8.67 -0.42
C ASP A 235 10.97 -8.58 0.08
N TRP A 236 11.94 -8.82 -0.80
CA TRP A 236 13.36 -8.73 -0.44
C TRP A 236 13.76 -7.31 -0.09
N THR A 237 13.29 -6.31 -0.84
CA THR A 237 13.58 -4.89 -0.52
C THR A 237 12.88 -4.42 0.75
N HIS A 238 11.65 -4.88 1.02
CA HIS A 238 10.96 -4.64 2.30
C HIS A 238 11.76 -5.24 3.47
N THR A 239 12.15 -6.51 3.35
CA THR A 239 12.95 -7.20 4.38
C THR A 239 14.28 -6.50 4.61
N LEU A 240 14.93 -6.01 3.54
CA LEU A 240 16.15 -5.21 3.66
C LEU A 240 15.89 -3.94 4.48
N CYS A 241 14.89 -3.14 4.11
CA CYS A 241 14.55 -1.91 4.83
C CYS A 241 14.24 -2.18 6.31
N GLU A 242 13.38 -3.15 6.62
CA GLU A 242 13.06 -3.54 8.00
C GLU A 242 14.31 -3.91 8.79
N TRP A 243 15.21 -4.67 8.18
CA TRP A 243 16.47 -5.09 8.80
C TRP A 243 17.40 -3.91 9.10
N ILE A 244 17.52 -2.94 8.17
CA ILE A 244 18.29 -1.70 8.38
C ILE A 244 17.71 -0.91 9.56
N TYR A 245 16.40 -0.68 9.57
CA TYR A 245 15.72 0.12 10.59
C TYR A 245 15.81 -0.52 11.99
N ALA A 246 15.58 -1.83 12.10
CA ALA A 246 15.60 -2.52 13.38
C ALA A 246 16.97 -2.51 14.08
N ARG A 247 18.06 -2.36 13.32
CA ARG A 247 19.43 -2.40 13.83
C ARG A 247 20.09 -1.02 13.98
N TRP A 248 19.35 0.05 13.71
CA TRP A 248 19.86 1.43 13.78
C TRP A 248 21.11 1.65 12.91
N CYS A 249 21.32 0.80 11.90
CA CYS A 249 22.42 0.96 10.97
C CYS A 249 22.05 2.08 9.99
N SER A 250 22.94 3.04 9.80
CA SER A 250 22.76 4.00 8.70
C SER A 250 22.98 3.30 7.36
N TRP A 251 22.25 3.69 6.30
CA TRP A 251 22.45 3.09 4.99
C TRP A 251 23.90 3.28 4.50
N GLU A 252 24.59 4.35 4.93
CA GLU A 252 26.02 4.57 4.69
C GLU A 252 26.92 3.52 5.39
N GLU A 253 26.63 3.17 6.65
CA GLU A 253 27.35 2.09 7.36
C GLU A 253 27.17 0.75 6.63
N LEU A 254 26.05 0.61 5.93
CA LEU A 254 25.74 -0.52 5.07
C LEU A 254 26.23 -0.34 3.64
N GLY A 255 27.09 0.65 3.37
CA GLY A 255 27.75 0.84 2.09
C GLY A 255 26.79 1.22 0.96
N PHE A 256 25.58 1.64 1.30
CA PHE A 256 24.59 2.15 0.37
C PHE A 256 24.75 3.67 0.26
N SER A 257 24.59 4.18 -0.96
CA SER A 257 24.79 5.60 -1.27
C SER A 257 23.61 6.49 -0.92
N GLU A 258 22.48 5.92 -0.49
CA GLU A 258 21.21 6.63 -0.31
C GLU A 258 20.24 5.91 0.64
N ILE A 259 19.25 6.66 1.10
CA ILE A 259 18.11 6.15 1.85
C ILE A 259 17.33 5.18 0.96
N LEU A 260 17.33 3.91 1.33
CA LEU A 260 16.58 2.89 0.62
C LEU A 260 15.08 3.02 0.95
N ARG A 261 14.27 3.37 -0.06
CA ARG A 261 12.82 3.12 -0.05
C ARG A 261 12.60 1.70 -0.58
N PRO A 262 11.78 0.86 0.08
CA PRO A 262 11.47 -0.46 -0.47
C PRO A 262 10.83 -0.31 -1.86
N ALA A 263 11.06 -1.30 -2.72
CA ALA A 263 10.43 -1.31 -4.04
C ALA A 263 8.92 -1.56 -3.88
N GLU A 264 8.15 -0.87 -4.70
CA GLU A 264 6.68 -0.96 -4.70
C GLU A 264 6.21 -1.59 -6.01
N VAL A 265 4.99 -2.13 -6.03
CA VAL A 265 4.42 -2.64 -7.27
C VAL A 265 4.09 -1.47 -8.19
N ALA A 266 4.51 -1.56 -9.45
CA ALA A 266 4.32 -0.49 -10.42
C ALA A 266 3.29 -0.90 -11.48
N PRO A 267 2.53 0.07 -12.03
CA PRO A 267 1.78 -0.16 -13.24
C PRO A 267 2.73 -0.41 -14.42
N ALA A 268 2.19 -0.99 -15.49
CA ALA A 268 2.89 -1.05 -16.77
C ALA A 268 3.42 0.34 -17.18
N PRO A 269 4.70 0.48 -17.55
CA PRO A 269 5.25 1.76 -17.98
C PRO A 269 4.50 2.26 -19.22
N LYS A 270 4.15 3.55 -19.23
CA LYS A 270 3.51 4.23 -20.36
C LYS A 270 4.51 5.18 -21.02
N GLY A 271 4.40 5.36 -22.35
CA GLY A 271 5.20 6.33 -23.09
C GLY A 271 6.67 5.95 -23.21
N GLU A 272 7.56 6.92 -22.97
CA GLU A 272 9.02 6.78 -23.13
C GLU A 272 9.74 6.18 -21.90
N ILE A 273 9.00 5.79 -20.86
CA ILE A 273 9.59 5.18 -19.66
C ILE A 273 10.20 3.84 -20.03
N GLN A 274 11.53 3.76 -19.95
CA GLN A 274 12.25 2.53 -20.22
C GLN A 274 12.33 1.66 -18.96
N ALA A 275 11.71 0.49 -19.00
CA ALA A 275 11.84 -0.48 -17.92
C ALA A 275 13.19 -1.20 -17.97
N VAL A 276 13.75 -1.47 -16.78
CA VAL A 276 15.00 -2.19 -16.58
C VAL A 276 14.69 -3.64 -16.21
N LYS A 277 15.26 -4.61 -16.93
CA LYS A 277 15.06 -6.03 -16.61
C LYS A 277 16.00 -6.46 -15.50
N LEU A 278 15.45 -6.96 -14.39
CA LEU A 278 16.22 -7.53 -13.28
C LEU A 278 15.90 -9.01 -13.07
N LEU A 279 16.88 -9.76 -12.58
CA LEU A 279 16.66 -11.09 -12.03
C LEU A 279 16.13 -10.97 -10.60
N PRO A 280 15.04 -11.68 -10.25
CA PRO A 280 14.51 -11.65 -8.88
C PRO A 280 15.47 -12.35 -7.91
N PRO A 281 15.41 -12.03 -6.60
CA PRO A 281 16.29 -12.55 -5.57
C PRO A 281 16.45 -14.08 -5.59
N ALA A 282 15.36 -14.84 -5.68
CA ALA A 282 15.33 -16.30 -5.69
C ALA A 282 16.05 -16.91 -6.91
N LYS A 283 16.06 -16.20 -8.05
CA LYS A 283 16.75 -16.65 -9.28
C LYS A 283 18.17 -16.12 -9.36
N SER A 284 18.51 -15.06 -8.64
CA SER A 284 19.86 -14.53 -8.54
C SER A 284 20.75 -15.49 -7.74
N GLN A 285 21.68 -16.14 -8.43
CA GLN A 285 22.60 -17.13 -7.85
C GLN A 285 21.90 -18.21 -7.00
N GLY A 286 20.66 -18.60 -7.36
CA GLY A 286 19.89 -19.64 -6.66
C GLY A 286 19.40 -19.26 -5.26
N GLY A 287 18.98 -18.00 -5.05
CA GLY A 287 18.39 -17.55 -3.79
C GLY A 287 19.41 -17.09 -2.76
N ARG A 288 20.67 -16.88 -3.17
CA ARG A 288 21.72 -16.33 -2.30
C ARG A 288 21.33 -14.98 -1.67
N PRO A 289 20.62 -14.05 -2.34
CA PRO A 289 20.21 -12.80 -1.72
C PRO A 289 19.34 -12.99 -0.47
N TRP A 290 18.49 -14.02 -0.42
CA TRP A 290 17.66 -14.30 0.76
C TRP A 290 18.48 -14.82 1.96
N ARG A 291 19.66 -15.40 1.71
CA ARG A 291 20.56 -15.85 2.79
C ARG A 291 21.14 -14.69 3.59
N ALA A 292 21.13 -13.47 3.05
CA ALA A 292 21.43 -12.27 3.82
C ALA A 292 20.51 -12.14 5.05
N PHE A 293 19.29 -12.65 4.95
CA PHE A 293 18.30 -12.64 6.01
C PHE A 293 18.09 -14.04 6.63
N GLY A 294 19.09 -14.91 6.56
CA GLY A 294 19.00 -16.26 7.15
C GLY A 294 17.96 -17.19 6.51
N GLY A 295 17.33 -16.78 5.40
CA GLY A 295 16.28 -17.53 4.71
C GLY A 295 16.62 -17.91 3.27
N THR A 296 15.68 -18.55 2.59
CA THR A 296 15.72 -18.80 1.14
C THR A 296 14.55 -18.14 0.40
N SER A 297 13.66 -17.46 1.13
CA SER A 297 12.47 -16.77 0.66
C SER A 297 12.01 -15.73 1.68
N ALA A 298 11.10 -14.84 1.29
CA ALA A 298 10.44 -13.89 2.19
C ALA A 298 9.84 -14.56 3.44
N ALA A 299 9.08 -15.65 3.24
CA ALA A 299 8.42 -16.37 4.32
C ALA A 299 9.40 -16.94 5.36
N THR A 300 10.60 -17.35 4.92
CA THR A 300 11.63 -17.89 5.82
C THR A 300 12.53 -16.81 6.44
N ALA A 301 12.50 -15.60 5.90
CA ALA A 301 13.28 -14.46 6.36
C ALA A 301 12.55 -13.58 7.40
N LYS A 302 11.21 -13.72 7.54
CA LYS A 302 10.33 -12.85 8.34
C LYS A 302 10.71 -12.69 9.82
N HIS A 303 11.51 -13.59 10.39
CA HIS A 303 11.98 -13.54 11.79
C HIS A 303 13.49 -13.29 11.94
N PHE A 304 14.20 -12.97 10.86
CA PHE A 304 15.65 -12.83 10.92
C PHE A 304 16.11 -11.74 11.88
N VAL A 305 15.39 -10.62 11.93
CA VAL A 305 15.69 -9.49 12.81
C VAL A 305 15.74 -9.90 14.29
N GLU A 306 14.88 -10.85 14.66
CA GLU A 306 14.72 -11.39 16.02
C GLU A 306 15.61 -12.63 16.27
N SER A 307 16.32 -13.12 15.25
CA SER A 307 17.11 -14.34 15.34
C SER A 307 18.46 -14.14 16.04
N GLU A 308 18.97 -15.19 16.70
CA GLU A 308 20.32 -15.21 17.29
C GLU A 308 21.41 -14.98 16.23
N ALA A 309 21.18 -15.40 14.98
CA ALA A 309 22.09 -15.18 13.87
C ALA A 309 22.28 -13.69 13.54
N ALA A 310 21.30 -12.83 13.85
CA ALA A 310 21.42 -11.39 13.71
C ALA A 310 22.13 -10.71 14.92
N ALA A 311 22.44 -11.45 16.00
CA ALA A 311 23.19 -10.93 17.15
C ALA A 311 24.71 -11.21 17.08
N ASP A 312 25.15 -12.11 16.21
CA ASP A 312 26.56 -12.38 15.94
C ASP A 312 27.13 -11.38 14.91
N GLU A 313 28.20 -10.68 15.28
CA GLU A 313 28.87 -9.67 14.45
C GLU A 313 29.44 -10.27 13.15
N GLN A 314 29.94 -11.50 13.20
CA GLN A 314 30.51 -12.17 12.03
C GLN A 314 29.43 -12.64 11.05
N ALA A 315 28.35 -13.23 11.57
CA ALA A 315 27.17 -13.57 10.77
C ALA A 315 26.55 -12.31 10.14
N MET A 316 26.40 -11.23 10.92
CA MET A 316 25.87 -9.95 10.44
C MET A 316 26.73 -9.32 9.35
N SER A 317 28.06 -9.33 9.49
CA SER A 317 28.98 -8.86 8.44
C SER A 317 28.84 -9.67 7.15
N SER A 318 28.68 -10.99 7.26
CA SER A 318 28.49 -11.89 6.12
C SER A 318 27.15 -11.67 5.42
N SER A 319 26.08 -11.49 6.20
CA SER A 319 24.75 -11.10 5.72
C SER A 319 24.78 -9.78 4.95
N LEU A 320 25.49 -8.79 5.48
CA LEU A 320 25.68 -7.50 4.84
C LEU A 320 26.39 -7.59 3.50
N ALA A 321 27.47 -8.37 3.43
CA ALA A 321 28.18 -8.57 2.18
C ALA A 321 27.26 -9.18 1.10
N MET A 322 26.40 -10.14 1.47
CA MET A 322 25.44 -10.75 0.56
C MET A 322 24.35 -9.77 0.09
N ALA A 323 23.79 -8.96 1.00
CA ALA A 323 22.81 -7.94 0.65
C ALA A 323 23.40 -6.87 -0.29
N ARG A 324 24.62 -6.40 0.03
CA ARG A 324 25.36 -5.42 -0.79
C ARG A 324 25.66 -5.94 -2.19
N GLU A 325 26.04 -7.21 -2.33
CA GLU A 325 26.33 -7.81 -3.63
C GLU A 325 25.10 -7.77 -4.55
N TYR A 326 23.92 -8.14 -4.04
CA TYR A 326 22.70 -8.10 -4.84
C TYR A 326 22.23 -6.67 -5.13
N TRP A 327 22.33 -5.76 -4.16
CA TRP A 327 22.00 -4.35 -4.36
C TRP A 327 22.92 -3.69 -5.41
N THR A 328 24.21 -4.01 -5.38
CA THR A 328 25.18 -3.55 -6.38
C THR A 328 24.81 -4.02 -7.78
N TYR A 329 24.36 -5.27 -7.91
CA TYR A 329 23.85 -5.80 -9.17
C TYR A 329 22.63 -5.00 -9.68
N CYS A 330 21.67 -4.68 -8.81
CA CYS A 330 20.50 -3.88 -9.17
C CYS A 330 20.91 -2.51 -9.72
N ILE A 331 21.72 -1.76 -8.97
CA ILE A 331 22.17 -0.42 -9.36
C ILE A 331 22.96 -0.46 -10.67
N GLN A 332 23.96 -1.35 -10.80
CA GLN A 332 24.78 -1.43 -12.01
C GLN A 332 23.92 -1.75 -13.24
N THR A 333 22.87 -2.54 -13.08
CA THR A 333 21.96 -2.88 -14.18
C THR A 333 21.09 -1.68 -14.56
N ILE A 334 20.60 -0.91 -13.58
CA ILE A 334 19.87 0.34 -13.79
C ILE A 334 20.75 1.36 -14.52
N ASP A 335 21.94 1.66 -13.99
CA ASP A 335 22.89 2.62 -14.57
C ASP A 335 23.26 2.25 -16.01
N SER A 336 23.49 0.96 -16.27
CA SER A 336 23.80 0.45 -17.60
C SER A 336 22.62 0.63 -18.56
N ALA A 337 21.39 0.37 -18.10
CA ALA A 337 20.19 0.55 -18.90
C ALA A 337 19.97 2.03 -19.24
N GLU A 338 20.11 2.93 -18.27
CA GLU A 338 20.01 4.37 -18.50
C GLU A 338 21.06 4.89 -19.48
N PHE A 339 22.32 4.46 -19.32
CA PHE A 339 23.40 4.85 -20.22
C PHE A 339 23.07 4.46 -21.66
N MET A 340 22.57 3.25 -21.87
CA MET A 340 22.17 2.76 -23.18
C MET A 340 20.94 3.50 -23.73
N ALA A 341 19.97 3.84 -22.89
CA ALA A 341 18.81 4.65 -23.23
C ALA A 341 19.24 6.01 -23.79
N ARG A 342 20.10 6.73 -23.03
CA ARG A 342 20.63 8.05 -23.40
C ARG A 342 21.39 7.99 -24.71
N LYS A 343 22.26 6.98 -24.91
CA LYS A 343 23.01 6.80 -26.17
C LYS A 343 22.10 6.55 -27.36
N THR A 344 21.01 5.82 -27.16
CA THR A 344 20.03 5.55 -28.22
C THR A 344 19.25 6.80 -28.60
N ALA A 345 18.79 7.57 -27.61
CA ALA A 345 18.11 8.85 -27.83
C ALA A 345 19.00 9.87 -28.54
N GLU A 346 20.27 10.02 -28.11
CA GLU A 346 21.26 10.87 -28.79
C GLU A 346 21.45 10.48 -30.26
N ALA A 347 21.53 9.18 -30.55
CA ALA A 347 21.68 8.68 -31.91
C ALA A 347 20.44 8.96 -32.79
N GLN A 348 19.23 8.84 -32.23
CA GLN A 348 17.98 9.16 -32.91
C GLN A 348 17.85 10.65 -33.21
N ALA A 349 18.14 11.52 -32.22
CA ALA A 349 18.13 12.97 -32.40
C ALA A 349 19.11 13.43 -33.51
N ARG A 350 20.32 12.84 -33.55
CA ARG A 350 21.31 13.12 -34.60
C ARG A 350 20.86 12.66 -36.00
N ARG A 351 20.00 11.65 -36.10
CA ARG A 351 19.43 11.20 -37.38
C ARG A 351 18.31 12.13 -37.85
N GLN A 352 17.51 12.67 -36.93
CA GLN A 352 16.42 13.60 -37.25
C GLN A 352 16.92 14.99 -37.68
N ILE A 353 18.06 15.46 -37.17
CA ILE A 353 18.69 16.73 -37.59
C ILE A 353 19.30 16.67 -39.02
N LYS A 354 19.48 15.47 -39.57
CA LYS A 354 20.07 15.26 -40.91
C LYS A 354 19.03 15.13 -42.05
N VAL A 355 17.75 15.36 -41.76
CA VAL A 355 16.65 15.31 -42.74
C VAL A 355 16.28 16.72 -43.21
#